data_AF-A0A7X6A030-F1
#
_entry.id   AF-A0A7X6A030-F1
#
_cell.length_a   1.000
_cell.length_b   1.000
_cell.length_c   1.000
_cell.angle_alpha   90.00
_cell.angle_beta   90.00
_cell.angle_gamma   90.00
#
_symmetry.space_group_name_H-M   'P 1'
#
loop_
_entity.id
_entity.type
_entity.pdbx_description
1 polymer ?
#
loop_
_entity_poly.entity_id
_entity_poly.type
_entity_poly.pdbx_seq_one_letter_code
_entity_poly.pdbx_strand_id
1 'polypeptide(L)'
;MTGGELTSTNGTVVWDGIGTLRIRYDAPRDGLGKLASSLRTRLGERILPVEALKAAEVDGPVLRLLLRAGADPLQSVSGGYFDSLIDPYCFPFSDRDVADRIVGEIRRTLARRDVPRTRATRWLVAPPAAPDRLEGRDATLSVEQGELRFAYKRSAGRRKKALGDPWALPLGEITDVEWTPNQRRLGLKGFLRISTARSPEERPKPKHDPAAMLVDRRGDIDALFFAARLLTRIRP
;
A
#
# COMPACT_ATOMS: atom_id res chain seq x y z
N MET A 1 11.99 -30.23 -6.01
CA MET A 1 11.23 -28.98 -6.28
C MET A 1 12.25 -27.93 -6.61
N THR A 2 12.22 -27.35 -7.79
CA THR A 2 13.09 -26.22 -8.12
C THR A 2 12.41 -24.96 -7.64
N GLY A 3 13.13 -24.14 -6.88
CA GLY A 3 12.79 -22.74 -6.68
C GLY A 3 13.43 -21.90 -7.77
N GLY A 4 13.42 -20.58 -7.58
CA GLY A 4 14.10 -19.67 -8.49
C GLY A 4 14.39 -18.32 -7.85
N GLU A 5 15.41 -17.65 -8.35
CA GLU A 5 15.77 -16.29 -7.95
C GLU A 5 15.88 -15.42 -9.19
N LEU A 6 15.12 -14.33 -9.23
CA LEU A 6 15.15 -13.32 -10.27
C LEU A 6 15.62 -12.00 -9.68
N THR A 7 16.77 -11.54 -10.13
CA THR A 7 17.32 -10.23 -9.76
C THR A 7 16.86 -9.17 -10.76
N SER A 8 16.33 -8.08 -10.25
CA SER A 8 15.82 -6.95 -11.01
C SER A 8 16.38 -5.64 -10.47
N THR A 9 16.37 -4.59 -11.29
CA THR A 9 16.62 -3.21 -10.83
C THR A 9 15.64 -2.77 -9.74
N ASN A 10 14.46 -3.39 -9.66
CA ASN A 10 13.42 -3.07 -8.68
C ASN A 10 13.44 -3.95 -7.42
N GLY A 11 14.40 -4.87 -7.31
CA GLY A 11 14.55 -5.83 -6.21
C GLY A 11 14.75 -7.26 -6.70
N THR A 12 14.88 -8.19 -5.78
CA THR A 12 15.06 -9.62 -6.07
C THR A 12 13.84 -10.41 -5.62
N VAL A 13 13.29 -11.22 -6.54
CA VAL A 13 12.18 -12.13 -6.29
C VAL A 13 12.73 -13.54 -6.12
N VAL A 14 12.48 -14.15 -4.96
CA VAL A 14 12.86 -15.52 -4.65
C VAL A 14 11.59 -16.35 -4.48
N TRP A 15 11.47 -17.41 -5.26
CA TRP A 15 10.41 -18.41 -5.15
C TRP A 15 10.98 -19.69 -4.52
N ASP A 16 10.33 -20.18 -3.46
CA ASP A 16 10.80 -21.35 -2.71
C ASP A 16 10.47 -22.71 -3.37
N GLY A 17 9.74 -22.71 -4.49
CA GLY A 17 9.29 -23.94 -5.17
C GLY A 17 8.00 -24.55 -4.61
N ILE A 18 7.52 -24.07 -3.46
CA ILE A 18 6.47 -24.72 -2.65
C ILE A 18 5.22 -23.85 -2.56
N GLY A 19 5.37 -22.58 -2.20
CA GLY A 19 4.24 -21.74 -1.79
C GLY A 19 4.58 -20.34 -1.32
N THR A 20 5.85 -19.96 -1.23
CA THR A 20 6.27 -18.68 -0.65
C THR A 20 7.14 -17.90 -1.61
N LEU A 21 6.78 -16.63 -1.80
CA LEU A 21 7.62 -15.63 -2.44
C LEU A 21 8.27 -14.75 -1.38
N ARG A 22 9.58 -14.55 -1.51
CA ARG A 22 10.32 -13.51 -0.79
C ARG A 22 10.76 -12.45 -1.80
N ILE A 23 10.39 -11.22 -1.55
CA ILE A 23 10.80 -10.06 -2.33
C ILE A 23 11.74 -9.23 -1.48
N ARG A 24 12.97 -9.05 -1.94
CA ARG A 24 13.97 -8.17 -1.32
C ARG A 24 14.09 -6.92 -2.16
N TYR A 25 13.83 -5.77 -1.56
CA TYR A 25 13.98 -4.48 -2.23
C TYR A 25 15.40 -3.96 -1.99
N ASP A 26 16.21 -3.99 -3.04
CA ASP A 26 17.57 -3.46 -3.02
C ASP A 26 17.58 -1.94 -2.81
N ALA A 27 18.75 -1.42 -2.42
CA ALA A 27 19.01 0.01 -2.31
C ALA A 27 18.65 0.76 -3.61
N PRO A 28 18.31 2.07 -3.53
CA PRO A 28 17.97 2.90 -4.69
C PRO A 28 18.95 2.73 -5.84
N ARG A 29 18.44 2.33 -7.02
CA ARG A 29 19.20 2.36 -8.28
C ARG A 29 18.67 3.47 -9.17
N ASP A 30 19.53 4.00 -10.03
CA ASP A 30 19.20 5.11 -10.92
C ASP A 30 17.99 4.82 -11.83
N GLY A 31 17.20 5.85 -12.11
CA GLY A 31 16.03 5.77 -12.99
C GLY A 31 14.68 5.53 -12.29
N LEU A 32 14.68 5.12 -11.01
CA LEU A 32 13.46 5.00 -10.23
C LEU A 32 13.01 6.36 -9.66
N GLY A 33 11.71 6.69 -9.77
CA GLY A 33 11.18 7.91 -9.18
C GLY A 33 11.41 7.97 -7.66
N LYS A 34 11.65 9.17 -7.09
CA LYS A 34 11.98 9.35 -5.66
C LYS A 34 11.01 8.65 -4.70
N LEU A 35 9.70 8.70 -4.99
CA LEU A 35 8.68 8.06 -4.17
C LEU A 35 8.78 6.53 -4.23
N ALA A 36 8.92 5.96 -5.43
CA ALA A 36 9.08 4.52 -5.65
C ALA A 36 10.36 3.99 -4.98
N SER A 37 11.44 4.77 -5.03
CA SER A 37 12.72 4.46 -4.39
C SER A 37 12.62 4.48 -2.87
N SER A 38 12.00 5.52 -2.30
CA SER A 38 11.77 5.61 -0.86
C SER A 38 10.85 4.49 -0.36
N LEU A 39 9.79 4.17 -1.10
CA LEU A 39 8.89 3.07 -0.80
C LEU A 39 9.65 1.74 -0.69
N ARG A 40 10.37 1.37 -1.75
CA ARG A 40 11.14 0.11 -1.82
C ARG A 40 12.17 0.01 -0.70
N THR A 41 12.95 1.07 -0.49
CA THR A 41 13.96 1.14 0.58
C THR A 41 13.34 0.89 1.95
N ARG A 42 12.18 1.50 2.21
CA ARG A 42 11.49 1.38 3.51
C ARG A 42 10.72 0.06 3.68
N LEU A 43 10.30 -0.56 2.58
CA LEU A 43 9.73 -1.90 2.61
C LEU A 43 10.79 -2.93 2.99
N GLY A 44 12.00 -2.84 2.42
CA GLY A 44 13.13 -3.73 2.71
C GLY A 44 12.92 -5.16 2.22
N GLU A 45 12.06 -5.92 2.89
CA GLU A 45 11.65 -7.27 2.48
C GLU A 45 10.13 -7.43 2.60
N ARG A 46 9.54 -8.21 1.68
CA ARG A 46 8.16 -8.70 1.79
C ARG A 46 8.11 -10.20 1.57
N ILE A 47 7.32 -10.87 2.38
CA ILE A 47 7.03 -12.30 2.26
C ILE A 47 5.57 -12.45 1.86
N LEU A 48 5.32 -13.15 0.76
CA LEU A 48 3.99 -13.34 0.19
C LEU A 48 3.71 -14.85 0.10
N PRO A 49 2.66 -15.37 0.76
CA PRO A 49 2.17 -16.69 0.43
C PRO A 49 1.55 -16.68 -0.98
N VAL A 50 1.64 -17.79 -1.71
CA VAL A 50 1.10 -17.89 -3.07
C VAL A 50 -0.42 -17.65 -3.11
N GLU A 51 -1.11 -17.92 -2.00
CA GLU A 51 -2.54 -17.64 -1.80
C GLU A 51 -2.87 -16.14 -1.87
N ALA A 52 -1.88 -15.26 -1.70
CA ALA A 52 -2.04 -13.82 -1.90
C ALA A 52 -2.09 -13.41 -3.37
N LEU A 53 -1.59 -14.27 -4.28
CA LEU A 53 -1.53 -13.98 -5.70
C LEU A 53 -2.81 -14.40 -6.42
N LYS A 54 -3.26 -13.54 -7.33
CA LYS A 54 -4.25 -13.84 -8.36
C LYS A 54 -3.56 -14.46 -9.57
N ALA A 55 -2.38 -13.96 -9.92
CA ALA A 55 -1.57 -14.42 -11.05
C ALA A 55 -0.11 -13.95 -10.94
N ALA A 56 0.75 -14.55 -11.75
CA ALA A 56 2.05 -14.01 -12.09
C ALA A 56 2.17 -14.00 -13.62
N GLU A 57 2.70 -12.91 -14.16
CA GLU A 57 2.70 -12.64 -15.60
C GLU A 57 4.01 -11.99 -16.02
N VAL A 58 4.38 -12.23 -17.27
CA VAL A 58 5.48 -11.54 -17.92
C VAL A 58 4.88 -10.66 -19.02
N ASP A 59 5.19 -9.38 -18.95
CA ASP A 59 4.78 -8.35 -19.91
C ASP A 59 6.05 -7.69 -20.47
N GLY A 60 6.42 -8.03 -21.71
CA GLY A 60 7.73 -7.67 -22.28
C GLY A 60 8.89 -8.20 -21.41
N PRO A 61 9.81 -7.33 -20.96
CA PRO A 61 10.89 -7.69 -20.04
C PRO A 61 10.54 -7.42 -18.56
N VAL A 62 9.25 -7.45 -18.18
CA VAL A 62 8.80 -7.17 -16.80
C VAL A 62 8.02 -8.34 -16.23
N LEU A 63 8.46 -8.84 -15.09
CA LEU A 63 7.71 -9.77 -14.24
C LEU A 63 6.73 -8.96 -13.38
N ARG A 64 5.45 -9.30 -13.43
CA ARG A 64 4.39 -8.71 -12.59
C ARG A 64 3.81 -9.78 -11.67
N LEU A 65 3.80 -9.48 -10.37
CA LEU A 65 3.09 -10.28 -9.37
C LEU A 65 1.74 -9.62 -9.09
N LEU A 66 0.66 -10.24 -9.55
CA LEU A 66 -0.69 -9.70 -9.43
C LEU A 66 -1.33 -10.25 -8.16
N LEU A 67 -1.48 -9.41 -7.15
CA LEU A 67 -2.12 -9.79 -5.89
C LEU A 67 -3.65 -9.81 -6.02
N ARG A 68 -4.29 -10.64 -5.20
CA ARG A 68 -5.75 -10.62 -5.03
C ARG A 68 -6.15 -9.35 -4.28
N ALA A 69 -7.29 -8.77 -4.66
CA ALA A 69 -7.89 -7.69 -3.89
C ALA A 69 -8.08 -8.13 -2.43
N GLY A 70 -7.74 -7.28 -1.47
CA GLY A 70 -7.83 -7.60 -0.04
C GLY A 70 -6.72 -8.51 0.50
N ALA A 71 -5.74 -8.94 -0.30
CA ALA A 71 -4.62 -9.73 0.20
C ALA A 71 -3.53 -8.87 0.85
N ASP A 72 -3.30 -7.66 0.33
CA ASP A 72 -2.31 -6.72 0.82
C ASP A 72 -2.95 -5.38 1.22
N PRO A 73 -2.83 -4.95 2.49
CA PRO A 73 -3.36 -3.66 2.93
C PRO A 73 -2.66 -2.48 2.24
N LEU A 74 -1.38 -2.61 1.90
CA LEU A 74 -0.64 -1.56 1.19
C LEU A 74 -1.28 -1.29 -0.18
N GLN A 75 -1.48 -2.36 -0.96
CA GLN A 75 -2.15 -2.29 -2.26
C GLN A 75 -3.58 -1.73 -2.13
N SER A 76 -4.33 -2.17 -1.12
CA SER A 76 -5.72 -1.77 -0.94
C SER A 76 -5.89 -0.27 -0.66
N VAL A 77 -5.02 0.32 0.16
CA VAL A 77 -5.04 1.75 0.48
C VAL A 77 -4.66 2.63 -0.70
N SER A 78 -3.85 2.12 -1.61
CA SER A 78 -3.35 2.89 -2.75
C SER A 78 -4.37 3.13 -3.86
N GLY A 79 -5.53 2.47 -3.85
CA GLY A 79 -6.62 2.74 -4.79
C GLY A 79 -6.26 2.69 -6.29
N GLY A 80 -5.22 1.95 -6.69
CA GLY A 80 -4.75 1.89 -8.09
C GLY A 80 -3.65 2.89 -8.46
N TYR A 81 -3.16 3.71 -7.52
CA TYR A 81 -1.96 4.55 -7.75
C TYR A 81 -0.69 3.74 -7.98
N PHE A 82 -0.68 2.44 -7.62
CA PHE A 82 0.46 1.57 -7.90
C PHE A 82 0.73 1.38 -9.40
N ASP A 83 -0.32 1.27 -10.22
CA ASP A 83 -0.20 0.88 -11.64
C ASP A 83 0.53 1.89 -12.55
N SER A 84 0.88 3.08 -12.06
CA SER A 84 1.56 4.11 -12.88
C SER A 84 2.84 4.71 -12.30
N LEU A 85 3.12 4.60 -10.99
CA LEU A 85 4.22 5.37 -10.39
C LEU A 85 5.08 4.64 -9.36
N ILE A 86 4.55 3.63 -8.66
CA ILE A 86 5.21 3.09 -7.46
C ILE A 86 5.00 1.59 -7.22
N ASP A 87 4.41 0.81 -8.15
CA ASP A 87 4.09 -0.61 -7.92
C ASP A 87 5.28 -1.41 -7.36
N PRO A 88 5.20 -1.93 -6.12
CA PRO A 88 6.26 -2.70 -5.50
C PRO A 88 6.30 -4.16 -6.00
N TYR A 89 5.41 -4.56 -6.92
CA TYR A 89 5.27 -5.91 -7.44
C TYR A 89 5.62 -6.06 -8.93
N CYS A 90 6.27 -5.05 -9.51
CA CYS A 90 6.80 -5.06 -10.88
C CYS A 90 8.34 -5.11 -10.89
N PHE A 91 8.90 -6.08 -11.62
CA PHE A 91 10.34 -6.41 -11.66
C PHE A 91 10.84 -6.53 -13.10
N PRO A 92 11.44 -5.46 -13.67
CA PRO A 92 12.17 -5.55 -14.93
C PRO A 92 13.32 -6.55 -14.84
N PHE A 93 13.39 -7.52 -15.73
CA PHE A 93 14.40 -8.59 -15.71
C PHE A 93 15.25 -8.59 -16.97
N SER A 94 16.43 -9.21 -16.89
CA SER A 94 17.32 -9.47 -18.03
C SER A 94 17.32 -10.93 -18.47
N ASP A 95 16.91 -11.85 -17.60
CA ASP A 95 16.87 -13.30 -17.86
C ASP A 95 15.42 -13.77 -18.02
N ARG A 96 15.01 -14.02 -19.28
CA ARG A 96 13.65 -14.45 -19.61
C ARG A 96 13.39 -15.90 -19.18
N ASP A 97 14.37 -16.79 -19.28
CA ASP A 97 14.18 -18.20 -18.94
C ASP A 97 13.93 -18.38 -17.45
N VAL A 98 14.61 -17.59 -16.60
CA VAL A 98 14.35 -17.54 -15.15
C VAL A 98 12.97 -16.97 -14.86
N ALA A 99 12.58 -15.88 -15.53
CA ALA A 99 11.26 -15.26 -15.33
C ALA A 99 10.11 -16.21 -15.72
N ASP A 100 10.19 -16.83 -16.89
CA ASP A 100 9.17 -17.76 -17.40
C ASP A 100 9.10 -19.02 -16.53
N ARG A 101 10.23 -19.51 -16.00
CA ARG A 101 10.25 -20.62 -15.05
C ARG A 101 9.53 -20.28 -13.75
N ILE A 102 9.87 -19.16 -13.10
CA ILE A 102 9.24 -18.72 -11.85
C ILE A 102 7.73 -18.54 -12.06
N VAL A 103 7.33 -17.85 -13.14
CA VAL A 103 5.90 -17.67 -13.47
C VAL A 103 5.21 -19.00 -13.71
N GLY A 104 5.84 -19.92 -14.44
CA GLY A 104 5.31 -21.27 -14.67
C GLY A 104 5.11 -22.04 -13.37
N GLU A 105 6.06 -21.97 -12.44
CA GLU A 105 5.97 -22.63 -11.13
C GLU A 105 4.89 -22.02 -10.23
N ILE A 106 4.78 -20.68 -10.18
CA ILE A 106 3.71 -19.99 -9.45
C ILE A 106 2.35 -20.40 -10.03
N ARG A 107 2.17 -20.36 -11.36
CA ARG A 107 0.93 -20.75 -12.05
C ARG A 107 0.54 -22.20 -11.73
N ARG A 108 1.49 -23.14 -11.81
CA ARG A 108 1.24 -24.53 -11.42
C ARG A 108 0.87 -24.65 -9.94
N THR A 109 1.48 -23.86 -9.06
CA THR A 109 1.20 -23.90 -7.62
C THR A 109 -0.17 -23.34 -7.28
N LEU A 110 -0.55 -22.22 -7.91
CA LEU A 110 -1.91 -21.66 -7.81
C LEU A 110 -2.97 -22.69 -8.20
N ALA A 111 -2.75 -23.41 -9.31
CA ALA A 111 -3.65 -24.48 -9.75
C ALA A 111 -3.67 -25.68 -8.79
N ARG A 112 -2.50 -26.16 -8.36
CA ARG A 112 -2.40 -27.28 -7.41
C ARG A 112 -3.06 -27.02 -6.06
N ARG A 113 -3.02 -25.76 -5.59
CA ARG A 113 -3.61 -25.36 -4.30
C ARG A 113 -5.03 -24.81 -4.42
N ASP A 114 -5.62 -24.84 -5.61
CA ASP A 114 -6.95 -24.30 -5.91
C ASP A 114 -7.14 -22.87 -5.38
N VAL A 115 -6.13 -22.01 -5.60
CA VAL A 115 -6.16 -20.63 -5.11
C VAL A 115 -7.20 -19.82 -5.88
N PRO A 116 -8.23 -19.24 -5.22
CA PRO A 116 -9.25 -18.47 -5.90
C PRO A 116 -8.69 -17.18 -6.51
N ARG A 117 -9.17 -16.80 -7.70
CA ARG A 117 -8.88 -15.49 -8.31
C ARG A 117 -9.69 -14.33 -7.72
N THR A 118 -10.66 -14.64 -6.86
CA THR A 118 -11.54 -13.67 -6.18
C THR A 118 -10.81 -12.94 -5.04
N ARG A 119 -11.48 -11.95 -4.44
CA ARG A 119 -10.98 -11.21 -3.27
C ARG A 119 -10.52 -12.17 -2.17
N ALA A 120 -9.42 -11.84 -1.48
CA ALA A 120 -9.03 -12.52 -0.26
C ALA A 120 -9.99 -12.20 0.89
N THR A 121 -10.28 -13.19 1.74
CA THR A 121 -11.18 -13.02 2.89
C THR A 121 -10.49 -12.41 4.11
N ARG A 122 -9.16 -12.36 4.10
CA ARG A 122 -8.29 -11.76 5.12
C ARG A 122 -7.02 -11.22 4.48
N TRP A 123 -6.28 -10.39 5.23
CA TRP A 123 -4.94 -9.99 4.83
C TRP A 123 -4.00 -11.21 4.82
N LEU A 124 -3.25 -11.36 3.74
CA LEU A 124 -2.28 -12.43 3.55
C LEU A 124 -0.85 -11.91 3.51
N VAL A 125 -0.68 -10.60 3.30
CA VAL A 125 0.60 -9.90 3.34
C VAL A 125 0.61 -8.95 4.52
N ALA A 126 1.68 -8.98 5.30
CA ALA A 126 1.83 -8.10 6.45
C ALA A 126 1.85 -6.61 6.03
N PRO A 127 1.17 -5.72 6.78
CA PRO A 127 1.36 -4.29 6.58
C PRO A 127 2.81 -3.91 6.91
N PRO A 128 3.37 -2.90 6.24
CA PRO A 128 4.68 -2.38 6.63
C PRO A 128 4.65 -1.82 8.06
N ALA A 129 5.80 -1.82 8.71
CA ALA A 129 5.96 -1.15 10.00
C ALA A 129 5.64 0.35 9.84
N ALA A 130 4.74 0.85 10.67
CA ALA A 130 4.27 2.23 10.63
C ALA A 130 4.18 2.79 12.06
N PRO A 131 4.40 4.10 12.27
CA PRO A 131 4.21 4.71 13.58
C PRO A 131 2.71 4.72 13.97
N ASP A 132 2.40 4.75 15.27
CA ASP A 132 1.03 4.97 15.75
C ASP A 132 0.61 6.45 15.66
N ARG A 133 1.54 7.35 15.32
CA ARG A 133 1.33 8.78 15.12
C ARG A 133 1.88 9.23 13.77
N LEU A 134 1.10 10.02 13.05
CA LEU A 134 1.45 10.56 11.73
C LEU A 134 1.29 12.09 11.74
N GLU A 135 2.37 12.78 11.40
CA GLU A 135 2.37 14.24 11.25
C GLU A 135 1.99 14.63 9.82
N GLY A 136 0.89 15.36 9.68
CA GLY A 136 0.47 15.97 8.42
C GLY A 136 0.64 17.48 8.42
N ARG A 137 0.18 18.12 7.35
CA ARG A 137 0.29 19.57 7.16
C ARG A 137 -0.72 20.36 7.98
N ASP A 138 -1.93 19.84 8.12
CA ASP A 138 -3.07 20.50 8.76
C ASP A 138 -3.61 19.76 9.99
N ALA A 139 -3.15 18.54 10.25
CA ALA A 139 -3.45 17.78 11.45
C ALA A 139 -2.30 16.83 11.81
N THR A 140 -2.41 16.24 12.98
CA THR A 140 -1.66 15.06 13.41
C THR A 140 -2.67 13.94 13.65
N LEU A 141 -2.44 12.76 13.08
CA LEU A 141 -3.23 11.56 13.38
C LEU A 141 -2.53 10.73 14.44
N SER A 142 -3.27 10.17 15.38
CA SER A 142 -2.77 9.09 16.23
C SER A 142 -3.80 8.00 16.44
N VAL A 143 -3.34 6.76 16.59
CA VAL A 143 -4.18 5.62 16.97
C VAL A 143 -3.86 5.23 18.40
N GLU A 144 -4.80 5.47 19.30
CA GLU A 144 -4.64 5.27 20.74
C GLU A 144 -5.95 4.68 21.29
N GLN A 145 -5.86 3.70 22.18
CA GLN A 145 -7.02 3.14 22.91
C GLN A 145 -8.20 2.66 22.02
N GLY A 146 -7.93 2.22 20.79
CA GLY A 146 -8.98 1.76 19.88
C GLY A 146 -9.72 2.88 19.13
N GLU A 147 -9.16 4.10 19.15
CA GLU A 147 -9.67 5.26 18.43
C GLU A 147 -8.60 5.85 17.50
N LEU A 148 -9.05 6.44 16.40
CA LEU A 148 -8.27 7.34 15.56
C LEU A 148 -8.56 8.78 15.99
N ARG A 149 -7.53 9.53 16.36
CA ARG A 149 -7.63 10.92 16.78
C ARG A 149 -7.04 11.85 15.73
N PHE A 150 -7.80 12.86 15.33
CA PHE A 150 -7.37 14.00 14.53
C PHE A 150 -7.11 15.20 15.44
N ALA A 151 -5.84 15.54 15.65
CA ALA A 151 -5.43 16.77 16.30
C ALA A 151 -5.14 17.84 15.23
N TYR A 152 -6.11 18.69 14.91
CA TYR A 152 -5.94 19.72 13.89
C TYR A 152 -4.96 20.81 14.33
N LYS A 153 -4.09 21.22 13.41
CA LYS A 153 -3.15 22.33 13.67
C LYS A 153 -3.91 23.64 13.74
N ARG A 154 -3.37 24.63 14.46
CA ARG A 154 -3.96 25.98 14.56
C ARG A 154 -4.21 26.65 13.20
N SER A 155 -3.42 26.30 12.18
CA SER A 155 -3.55 26.78 10.81
C SER A 155 -4.70 26.13 10.02
N ALA A 156 -5.34 25.07 10.54
CA ALA A 156 -6.48 24.42 9.90
C ALA A 156 -7.73 25.31 10.01
N GLY A 157 -8.41 25.52 8.88
CA GLY A 157 -9.61 26.35 8.83
C GLY A 157 -10.80 25.72 9.57
N ARG A 158 -11.80 26.52 9.97
CA ARG A 158 -12.96 26.07 10.76
C ARG A 158 -13.66 24.82 10.20
N ARG A 159 -13.79 24.70 8.88
CA ARG A 159 -14.41 23.52 8.23
C ARG A 159 -13.69 22.20 8.52
N LYS A 160 -12.36 22.22 8.69
CA LYS A 160 -11.57 21.04 9.07
C LYS A 160 -11.95 20.50 10.45
N LYS A 161 -12.47 21.37 11.33
CA LYS A 161 -12.74 21.10 12.74
C LYS A 161 -14.22 20.77 12.99
N ALA A 162 -15.01 20.59 11.94
CA ALA A 162 -16.46 20.45 12.03
C ALA A 162 -16.92 19.16 12.74
N LEU A 163 -16.07 18.13 12.79
CA LEU A 163 -16.35 16.88 13.51
C LEU A 163 -15.78 16.86 14.94
N GLY A 164 -15.06 17.92 15.33
CA GLY A 164 -14.35 18.03 16.61
C GLY A 164 -12.99 18.72 16.47
N ASP A 165 -12.46 19.26 17.56
CA ASP A 165 -11.11 19.82 17.64
C ASP A 165 -10.51 19.58 19.04
N PRO A 166 -9.92 18.40 19.29
CA PRO A 166 -9.67 17.30 18.35
C PRO A 166 -10.91 16.46 18.06
N TRP A 167 -10.91 15.77 16.91
CA TRP A 167 -11.93 14.79 16.56
C TRP A 167 -11.41 13.38 16.90
N ALA A 168 -12.15 12.62 17.71
CA ALA A 168 -11.87 11.22 18.01
C ALA A 168 -12.92 10.34 17.33
N LEU A 169 -12.47 9.24 16.74
CA LEU A 169 -13.30 8.31 15.98
C LEU A 169 -12.96 6.86 16.37
N PRO A 170 -13.91 6.08 16.91
CA PRO A 170 -13.68 4.67 17.18
C PRO A 170 -13.26 3.91 15.92
N LEU A 171 -12.27 3.04 16.02
CA LEU A 171 -11.77 2.28 14.87
C LEU A 171 -12.87 1.43 14.21
N GLY A 172 -13.82 0.93 15.00
CA GLY A 172 -14.97 0.15 14.49
C GLY A 172 -15.97 0.95 13.65
N GLU A 173 -15.92 2.29 13.69
CA GLU A 173 -16.76 3.14 12.83
C GLU A 173 -16.10 3.47 11.49
N ILE A 174 -14.81 3.17 11.34
CA ILE A 174 -14.07 3.42 10.11
C ILE A 174 -14.38 2.33 9.10
N THR A 175 -15.00 2.71 7.99
CA THR A 175 -15.32 1.79 6.91
C THR A 175 -14.19 1.68 5.89
N ASP A 176 -13.40 2.73 5.68
CA ASP A 176 -12.28 2.73 4.73
C ASP A 176 -11.26 3.81 5.04
N VAL A 177 -10.04 3.63 4.52
CA VAL A 177 -8.99 4.66 4.53
C VAL A 177 -8.38 4.77 3.14
N GLU A 178 -8.36 6.00 2.63
CA GLU A 178 -7.86 6.36 1.31
C GLU A 178 -6.52 7.07 1.45
N TRP A 179 -5.58 6.79 0.55
CA TRP A 179 -4.36 7.57 0.40
C TRP A 179 -4.17 8.04 -1.03
N THR A 180 -3.75 9.29 -1.17
CA THR A 180 -3.31 9.86 -2.45
C THR A 180 -1.91 10.47 -2.27
N PRO A 181 -0.94 10.13 -3.15
CA PRO A 181 0.40 10.72 -3.08
C PRO A 181 0.41 12.19 -3.49
N ASN A 182 1.43 12.93 -3.06
CA ASN A 182 1.74 14.23 -3.67
C ASN A 182 2.11 14.07 -5.17
N GLN A 183 1.35 14.68 -6.08
CA GLN A 183 1.61 14.65 -7.53
C GLN A 183 2.27 15.96 -7.98
N ARG A 184 3.61 16.01 -7.88
CA ARG A 184 4.41 17.23 -8.14
C ARG A 184 4.11 17.89 -9.48
N ARG A 185 4.02 17.11 -10.56
CA ARG A 185 3.81 17.64 -11.92
C ARG A 185 2.44 18.32 -12.09
N LEU A 186 1.45 17.92 -11.29
CA LEU A 186 0.09 18.44 -11.35
C LEU A 186 -0.22 19.45 -10.24
N GLY A 187 0.75 19.74 -9.36
CA GLY A 187 0.56 20.64 -8.21
C GLY A 187 -0.41 20.12 -7.14
N LEU A 188 -0.81 18.84 -7.21
CA LEU A 188 -1.77 18.24 -6.29
C LEU A 188 -1.08 17.76 -5.01
N LYS A 189 -1.72 18.07 -3.87
CA LYS A 189 -1.24 17.69 -2.54
C LYS A 189 -1.70 16.28 -2.21
N GLY A 190 -0.81 15.51 -1.58
CA GLY A 190 -1.17 14.22 -1.02
C GLY A 190 -2.08 14.37 0.19
N PHE A 191 -2.88 13.35 0.46
CA PHE A 191 -3.76 13.32 1.62
C PHE A 191 -4.06 11.89 2.07
N LEU A 192 -4.44 11.76 3.34
CA LEU A 192 -5.20 10.63 3.86
C LEU A 192 -6.64 11.05 4.07
N ARG A 193 -7.57 10.13 3.85
CA ARG A 193 -8.99 10.37 4.08
C ARG A 193 -9.65 9.16 4.72
N ILE A 194 -10.51 9.43 5.69
CA ILE A 194 -11.19 8.44 6.49
C ILE A 194 -12.65 8.39 6.09
N SER A 195 -13.16 7.17 5.87
CA SER A 195 -14.55 6.91 5.53
C SER A 195 -15.25 6.24 6.70
N THR A 196 -16.51 6.61 6.87
CA THR A 196 -17.46 6.02 7.84
C THR A 196 -18.79 5.81 7.14
N ALA A 197 -19.71 5.07 7.76
CA ALA A 197 -21.08 4.93 7.25
C ALA A 197 -21.84 6.27 7.14
N ARG A 198 -21.38 7.30 7.86
CA ARG A 198 -21.97 8.66 7.87
C ARG A 198 -21.29 9.62 6.90
N SER A 199 -20.29 9.16 6.16
CA SER A 199 -19.57 10.02 5.24
C SER A 199 -20.43 10.39 4.04
N PRO A 200 -20.41 11.66 3.60
CA PRO A 200 -21.21 12.09 2.45
C PRO A 200 -20.69 11.45 1.16
N GLU A 201 -21.60 11.21 0.21
CA GLU A 201 -21.26 10.71 -1.13
C GLU A 201 -20.35 11.71 -1.85
N GLU A 202 -20.76 12.98 -1.89
CA GLU A 202 -19.91 14.06 -2.40
C GLU A 202 -19.05 14.64 -1.28
N ARG A 203 -17.74 14.42 -1.37
CA ARG A 203 -16.79 14.91 -0.36
C ARG A 203 -16.20 16.25 -0.73
N PRO A 204 -16.02 17.16 0.26
CA PRO A 204 -15.28 18.40 0.05
C PRO A 204 -13.86 18.11 -0.46
N LYS A 205 -13.21 19.13 -1.05
CA LYS A 205 -11.77 19.04 -1.33
C LYS A 205 -11.00 18.71 -0.04
N PRO A 206 -9.92 17.91 -0.06
CA PRO A 206 -9.20 17.47 1.14
C PRO A 206 -8.79 18.61 2.11
N LYS A 207 -8.49 19.81 1.58
CA LYS A 207 -8.17 21.02 2.37
C LYS A 207 -9.34 21.51 3.26
N HIS A 208 -10.57 21.12 2.94
CA HIS A 208 -11.80 21.54 3.64
C HIS A 208 -12.55 20.39 4.28
N ASP A 209 -12.10 19.15 4.06
CA ASP A 209 -12.72 17.95 4.56
C ASP A 209 -12.20 17.65 5.99
N PRO A 210 -13.09 17.61 7.01
CA PRO A 210 -12.69 17.27 8.37
C PRO A 210 -12.17 15.85 8.48
N ALA A 211 -12.65 14.90 7.65
CA ALA A 211 -12.21 13.51 7.65
C ALA A 211 -10.94 13.26 6.81
N ALA A 212 -10.30 14.31 6.30
CA ALA A 212 -9.04 14.22 5.59
C ALA A 212 -7.89 14.81 6.42
N MET A 213 -6.67 14.44 6.09
CA MET A 213 -5.45 15.14 6.52
C MET A 213 -4.56 15.33 5.30
N LEU A 214 -4.08 16.55 5.09
CA LEU A 214 -3.10 16.84 4.05
C LEU A 214 -1.73 16.30 4.46
N VAL A 215 -1.05 15.63 3.55
CA VAL A 215 0.25 15.02 3.78
C VAL A 215 1.35 15.94 3.24
N ASP A 216 2.36 16.20 4.06
CA ASP A 216 3.55 16.91 3.61
C ASP A 216 4.40 16.05 2.67
N ARG A 217 5.15 16.69 1.78
CA ARG A 217 5.92 16.01 0.72
C ARG A 217 6.85 14.90 1.21
N ARG A 218 7.37 15.01 2.43
CA ARG A 218 8.28 14.03 3.02
C ARG A 218 7.54 12.88 3.72
N GLY A 219 6.26 13.06 4.02
CA GLY A 219 5.43 12.12 4.77
C GLY A 219 4.59 11.19 3.91
N ASP A 220 4.72 11.19 2.57
CA ASP A 220 3.89 10.35 1.69
C ASP A 220 4.00 8.85 2.03
N ILE A 221 5.22 8.35 2.25
CA ILE A 221 5.43 6.94 2.60
C ILE A 221 4.97 6.64 4.03
N ASP A 222 5.19 7.55 4.98
CA ASP A 222 4.65 7.41 6.34
C ASP A 222 3.13 7.34 6.33
N ALA A 223 2.48 8.19 5.54
CA ALA A 223 1.04 8.22 5.39
C ALA A 223 0.49 6.93 4.78
N LEU A 224 1.13 6.44 3.70
CA LEU A 224 0.76 5.17 3.08
C LEU A 224 0.92 4.00 4.07
N PHE A 225 2.03 3.94 4.82
CA PHE A 225 2.28 2.88 5.79
C PHE A 225 1.32 2.95 6.98
N PHE A 226 1.07 4.16 7.50
CA PHE A 226 0.10 4.40 8.56
C PHE A 226 -1.30 3.94 8.13
N ALA A 227 -1.74 4.31 6.92
CA ALA A 227 -3.03 3.92 6.40
C ALA A 227 -3.13 2.40 6.17
N ALA A 228 -2.08 1.76 5.64
CA ALA A 228 -2.06 0.30 5.50
C ALA A 228 -2.19 -0.41 6.86
N ARG A 229 -1.47 0.05 7.89
CA ARG A 229 -1.59 -0.47 9.27
C ARG A 229 -2.95 -0.18 9.90
N LEU A 230 -3.52 1.00 9.63
CA LEU A 230 -4.87 1.34 10.09
C LEU A 230 -5.90 0.41 9.45
N LEU A 231 -5.76 0.13 8.15
CA LEU A 231 -6.67 -0.74 7.41
C LEU A 231 -6.75 -2.14 8.01
N THR A 232 -5.63 -2.70 8.48
CA THR A 232 -5.61 -4.01 9.16
C THR A 232 -6.23 -3.98 10.55
N ARG A 233 -6.34 -2.81 11.20
CA ARG A 233 -7.00 -2.68 12.51
C ARG A 233 -8.51 -2.56 12.40
N ILE A 234 -9.00 -1.96 11.32
CA ILE A 234 -10.45 -1.74 11.08
C ILE A 234 -11.09 -2.91 10.33
N ARG A 235 -10.29 -3.72 9.66
CA ARG A 235 -10.68 -4.96 8.97
C ARG A 235 -9.69 -6.07 9.35
N PRO A 236 -9.69 -6.61 10.57
CA PRO A 236 -8.71 -7.61 11.00
C PRO A 236 -8.76 -8.90 10.18
#